data_AF-G3EWI2-F1
#
_entry.id   AF-G3EWI2-F1
#
_cell.length_a   1.000
_cell.length_b   1.000
_cell.length_c   1.000
_cell.angle_alpha   90.00
_cell.angle_beta   90.00
_cell.angle_gamma   90.00
#
_symmetry.space_group_name_H-M   'P 1'
#
loop_
_entity.id
_entity.type
_entity.pdbx_description
1 polymer ?
#
loop_
_entity_poly.entity_id
_entity_poly.type
_entity_poly.pdbx_seq_one_letter_code
_entity_poly.pdbx_strand_id
1 'polypeptide(L)'
;LCRVIPYLQTVSVSVSVLTLSCIALDRWYAICHPLMFKSTAKRARNSIVIIWIVSCIIMIPQAIVMECSSMLPGLANKTTLFTVCDEHWGGDVYPKMYHICFFLVTYMAPLCLMVLAYLQIFRKLWCRQIPGTSSVVQRKWKHPQ
;
A
#
# COMPACT_ATOMS: atom_id res chain seq x y z
N LEU A 1 -21.41 9.41 -9.67
CA LEU A 1 -20.48 8.25 -9.68
C LEU A 1 -19.11 8.59 -10.25
N CYS A 2 -19.01 9.45 -11.27
CA CYS A 2 -17.75 9.90 -11.88
C CYS A 2 -16.65 10.30 -10.89
N ARG A 3 -16.97 11.05 -9.83
CA ARG A 3 -15.98 11.42 -8.79
C ARG A 3 -15.75 10.33 -7.75
N VAL A 4 -16.81 9.63 -7.37
CA VAL A 4 -16.83 8.69 -6.24
C VAL A 4 -16.11 7.39 -6.57
N ILE A 5 -16.30 6.84 -7.77
CA ILE A 5 -15.70 5.55 -8.16
C ILE A 5 -14.16 5.66 -8.21
N PRO A 6 -13.56 6.63 -8.93
CA PRO A 6 -12.10 6.76 -8.98
C PRO A 6 -11.50 7.13 -7.62
N TYR A 7 -12.20 7.94 -6.82
CA TYR A 7 -11.81 8.23 -5.45
C TYR A 7 -11.77 6.98 -4.58
N LEU A 8 -12.85 6.18 -4.53
CA LEU A 8 -12.89 4.97 -3.71
C LEU A 8 -11.89 3.91 -4.19
N GLN A 9 -11.67 3.81 -5.50
CA GLN A 9 -10.66 2.93 -6.08
C GLN A 9 -9.26 3.31 -5.59
N THR A 10 -8.89 4.58 -5.70
CA THR A 10 -7.55 5.05 -5.29
C THR A 10 -7.35 5.02 -3.77
N VAL A 11 -8.37 5.34 -2.98
CA VAL A 11 -8.37 5.12 -1.52
C VAL A 11 -8.12 3.65 -1.20
N SER A 12 -8.83 2.74 -1.87
CA SER A 12 -8.71 1.29 -1.62
C SER A 12 -7.32 0.75 -1.94
N VAL A 13 -6.69 1.22 -3.04
CA VAL A 13 -5.31 0.89 -3.37
C VAL A 13 -4.34 1.40 -2.29
N SER A 14 -4.49 2.66 -1.87
CA SER A 14 -3.67 3.27 -0.83
C SER A 14 -3.78 2.53 0.51
N VAL A 15 -5.01 2.26 0.96
CA VAL A 15 -5.26 1.52 2.21
C VAL A 15 -4.63 0.13 2.16
N SER A 16 -4.74 -0.57 1.02
CA SER A 16 -4.16 -1.91 0.84
C SER A 16 -2.64 -1.89 0.98
N VAL A 17 -1.96 -0.99 0.28
CA VAL A 17 -0.49 -0.90 0.29
C VAL A 17 0.04 -0.46 1.66
N LEU A 18 -0.61 0.51 2.30
CA LEU A 18 -0.24 0.95 3.65
C LEU A 18 -0.49 -0.16 4.69
N THR A 19 -1.58 -0.90 4.57
CA THR A 19 -1.86 -2.05 5.45
C THR A 19 -0.80 -3.13 5.31
N LEU A 20 -0.44 -3.50 4.08
CA LEU A 20 0.64 -4.46 3.83
C LEU A 20 1.98 -3.99 4.41
N SER A 21 2.27 -2.70 4.29
CA SER A 21 3.49 -2.09 4.86
C SER A 21 3.48 -2.15 6.39
N CYS A 22 2.36 -1.84 7.03
CA CYS A 22 2.21 -1.98 8.47
C CYS A 22 2.36 -3.44 8.93
N ILE A 23 1.83 -4.41 8.19
CA ILE A 23 2.02 -5.84 8.49
C ILE A 23 3.51 -6.22 8.38
N ALA A 24 4.20 -5.77 7.33
CA ALA A 24 5.62 -6.03 7.15
C ALA A 24 6.46 -5.43 8.28
N LEU A 25 6.15 -4.20 8.70
CA LEU A 25 6.80 -3.53 9.84
C LEU A 25 6.52 -4.23 11.16
N ASP A 26 5.28 -4.66 11.41
CA ASP A 26 4.89 -5.40 12.61
C ASP A 26 5.71 -6.70 12.74
N ARG A 27 5.84 -7.45 11.62
CA ARG A 27 6.71 -8.63 11.55
C ARG A 27 8.19 -8.31 11.75
N TRP A 28 8.66 -7.21 11.15
CA TRP A 28 10.05 -6.78 11.29
C TRP A 28 10.39 -6.45 12.74
N TYR A 29 9.55 -5.67 13.43
CA TYR A 29 9.74 -5.37 14.85
C TYR A 29 9.67 -6.63 15.72
N ALA A 30 8.75 -7.56 15.45
CA ALA A 30 8.63 -8.81 16.20
C ALA A 30 9.88 -9.69 16.10
N ILE A 31 10.49 -9.79 14.91
CA ILE A 31 11.63 -10.67 14.63
C ILE A 31 12.96 -10.00 14.98
N CYS A 32 13.14 -8.72 14.62
CA CYS A 32 14.40 -7.99 14.80
C CYS A 32 14.52 -7.38 16.21
N HIS A 33 13.41 -7.03 16.86
CA HIS A 33 13.37 -6.38 18.18
C HIS A 33 12.43 -7.08 19.18
N PRO A 34 12.64 -8.38 19.48
CA PRO A 34 11.71 -9.20 20.27
C PRO A 34 11.47 -8.70 21.71
N LEU A 35 12.42 -7.98 22.31
CA LEU A 35 12.32 -7.50 23.69
C LEU A 35 11.49 -6.21 23.85
N MET A 36 11.31 -5.44 22.78
CA MET A 36 10.61 -4.14 22.82
C MET A 36 9.19 -4.23 22.24
N PHE A 37 8.85 -5.36 21.62
CA PHE A 37 7.65 -5.46 20.80
C PHE A 37 6.50 -6.17 21.54
N LYS A 38 5.50 -5.41 21.98
CA LYS A 38 4.20 -5.94 22.42
C LYS A 38 3.15 -5.69 21.35
N SER A 39 2.91 -6.65 20.44
CA SER A 39 1.78 -6.53 19.51
C SER A 39 0.47 -6.49 20.29
N THR A 40 -0.22 -5.35 20.24
CA THR A 40 -1.47 -5.15 20.99
C THR A 40 -2.56 -4.81 20.00
N ALA A 41 -3.74 -5.42 20.15
CA ALA A 41 -4.90 -5.18 19.29
C ALA A 41 -5.29 -3.68 19.22
N LYS A 42 -5.05 -2.93 20.30
CA LYS A 42 -5.22 -1.47 20.35
C LYS A 42 -4.28 -0.74 19.38
N ARG A 43 -3.02 -1.15 19.26
CA ARG A 43 -2.07 -0.54 18.32
C ARG A 43 -2.46 -0.86 16.88
N ALA A 44 -2.81 -2.11 16.58
CA ALA A 44 -3.29 -2.50 15.26
C ALA A 44 -4.55 -1.73 14.84
N ARG A 45 -5.53 -1.60 15.74
CA ARG A 45 -6.74 -0.79 15.51
C ARG A 45 -6.39 0.67 15.22
N ASN A 46 -5.52 1.28 16.05
CA ASN A 46 -5.09 2.66 15.84
C ASN A 46 -4.39 2.83 14.49
N SER A 47 -3.51 1.91 14.10
CA SER A 47 -2.85 1.94 12.79
C SER A 47 -3.85 1.87 11.64
N ILE A 48 -4.86 0.99 11.71
CA ILE A 48 -5.90 0.90 10.68
C ILE A 48 -6.66 2.22 10.57
N VAL A 49 -7.09 2.81 11.68
CA VAL A 49 -7.80 4.10 11.67
C VAL A 49 -6.96 5.20 11.04
N ILE A 50 -5.67 5.27 11.39
CA ILE A 50 -4.73 6.25 10.82
C ILE A 50 -4.59 6.03 9.30
N ILE A 51 -4.42 4.79 8.85
CA ILE A 51 -4.32 4.45 7.42
C ILE A 51 -5.54 4.96 6.67
N TRP A 52 -6.75 4.68 7.16
CA TRP A 52 -7.99 5.13 6.53
C TRP A 52 -8.07 6.66 6.44
N ILE A 53 -7.76 7.36 7.53
CA ILE A 53 -7.80 8.84 7.54
C ILE A 53 -6.78 9.40 6.54
N VAL A 54 -5.55 8.92 6.58
CA VAL A 54 -4.46 9.38 5.70
C VAL A 54 -4.79 9.09 4.24
N SER A 55 -5.25 7.88 3.92
CA SER A 55 -5.66 7.51 2.56
C SER A 55 -6.82 8.37 2.09
N CYS A 56 -7.85 8.61 2.90
CA CYS A 56 -8.94 9.51 2.51
C CYS A 56 -8.43 10.93 2.20
N ILE A 57 -7.57 11.50 3.06
CA ILE A 57 -7.05 12.87 2.89
C ILE A 57 -6.20 13.01 1.61
N ILE A 58 -5.27 12.08 1.37
CA ILE A 58 -4.36 12.15 0.22
C ILE A 58 -5.13 12.06 -1.12
N MET A 59 -6.28 11.39 -1.13
CA MET A 59 -7.07 11.14 -2.34
C MET A 59 -8.09 12.24 -2.64
N ILE A 60 -8.28 13.21 -1.73
CA ILE A 60 -9.21 14.35 -1.94
C ILE A 60 -8.95 15.09 -3.26
N PRO A 61 -7.70 15.44 -3.63
CA PRO A 61 -7.43 16.13 -4.90
C PRO A 61 -7.92 15.35 -6.11
N GLN A 62 -7.82 14.01 -6.08
CA GLN A 62 -8.32 13.14 -7.13
C GLN A 62 -9.83 13.27 -7.34
N ALA A 63 -10.60 13.44 -6.25
CA ALA A 63 -12.04 13.65 -6.34
C ALA A 63 -12.41 15.04 -6.88
N ILE A 64 -11.55 16.03 -6.66
CA ILE A 64 -11.77 17.42 -7.09
C ILE A 64 -11.55 17.55 -8.60
N VAL A 65 -10.48 16.94 -9.14
CA VAL A 65 -10.12 17.06 -10.57
C VAL A 65 -11.01 16.23 -11.50
N MET A 66 -11.75 15.26 -10.96
CA MET A 66 -12.66 14.43 -11.75
C MET A 66 -13.92 15.21 -12.13
N GLU A 67 -14.17 15.41 -13.42
CA GLU A 67 -15.33 16.13 -13.93
C GLU A 67 -16.08 15.32 -14.99
N CYS A 68 -17.40 15.49 -15.04
CA CYS A 68 -18.22 14.95 -16.12
C CYS A 68 -18.25 15.98 -17.26
N SER A 69 -17.68 15.63 -18.41
CA SER A 69 -17.78 16.44 -19.61
C SER A 69 -18.68 15.75 -20.65
N SER A 70 -19.69 16.47 -21.14
CA SER A 70 -20.50 16.04 -22.27
C SER A 70 -19.78 16.44 -23.56
N MET A 71 -19.30 15.46 -24.32
CA MET A 71 -18.72 15.72 -25.65
C MET A 71 -19.85 16.14 -26.59
N LEU A 72 -19.90 17.42 -26.98
CA LEU A 72 -20.70 17.87 -28.12
C LEU A 72 -19.89 17.59 -29.40
N PRO A 73 -20.35 16.72 -30.32
CA PRO A 73 -19.77 16.70 -31.65
C PRO A 73 -20.01 18.08 -32.29
N GLY A 74 -19.01 18.63 -32.97
CA GLY A 74 -19.08 19.92 -33.69
C GLY A 74 -19.99 19.88 -34.93
N LEU A 75 -21.12 19.18 -34.86
CA LEU A 75 -22.16 19.15 -35.87
C LEU A 75 -23.39 19.83 -35.28
N ALA A 76 -24.03 20.69 -36.07
CA ALA A 76 -25.03 21.71 -35.70
C ALA A 76 -26.29 21.25 -34.92
N ASN A 77 -26.37 20.00 -34.46
CA ASN A 77 -27.42 19.48 -33.61
C ASN A 77 -26.88 19.22 -32.20
N LYS A 78 -27.45 19.89 -31.20
CA LYS A 78 -27.21 19.71 -29.76
C LYS A 78 -27.68 18.33 -29.27
N THR A 79 -27.22 17.25 -29.87
CA THR A 79 -27.51 15.89 -29.43
C THR A 79 -26.27 15.38 -28.68
N THR A 80 -26.30 15.45 -27.35
CA THR A 80 -25.26 14.87 -26.49
C THR A 80 -25.19 13.36 -26.73
N LEU A 81 -24.17 12.90 -27.46
CA LEU A 81 -24.05 11.48 -27.84
C LEU A 81 -23.39 10.63 -26.73
N PHE A 82 -22.53 11.22 -25.89
CA PHE A 82 -21.88 10.51 -24.77
C PHE A 82 -21.38 11.46 -23.66
N THR A 83 -21.52 11.05 -22.39
CA THR A 83 -20.95 11.77 -21.23
C THR A 83 -19.73 11.02 -20.73
N VAL A 84 -18.56 11.66 -20.75
CA VAL A 84 -17.31 11.09 -20.26
C VAL A 84 -16.99 11.65 -18.88
N CYS A 85 -16.42 10.80 -18.03
CA CYS A 85 -15.81 11.21 -16.77
C CYS A 85 -14.30 11.23 -16.98
N ASP A 86 -13.69 12.41 -16.88
CA ASP A 86 -12.25 12.55 -17.07
C ASP A 86 -11.66 13.62 -16.15
N GLU A 87 -10.34 13.62 -16.01
CA GLU A 87 -9.63 14.57 -15.18
C GLU A 87 -9.50 15.92 -15.89
N HIS A 88 -10.12 16.96 -15.33
CA HIS A 88 -10.00 18.32 -15.85
C HIS A 88 -8.91 19.08 -15.10
N TRP A 89 -7.78 19.28 -15.76
CA TRP A 89 -6.63 20.01 -15.22
C TRP A 89 -6.48 21.36 -15.92
N GLY A 90 -6.19 22.42 -15.16
CA GLY A 90 -5.93 23.77 -15.68
C GLY A 90 -4.61 23.94 -16.46
N GLY A 91 -3.94 22.84 -16.83
CA GLY A 91 -2.69 22.81 -17.59
C GLY A 91 -2.02 21.43 -17.55
N ASP A 92 -1.24 21.09 -18.58
CA ASP A 92 -0.69 19.74 -18.81
C ASP A 92 0.42 19.30 -17.82
N VAL A 93 0.93 20.21 -17.00
CA VAL A 93 2.03 19.96 -16.05
C VAL A 93 1.50 19.38 -14.73
N TYR A 94 0.37 19.90 -14.25
CA TYR A 94 -0.28 19.48 -13.00
C TYR A 94 -0.62 17.98 -12.95
N PRO A 95 -1.25 17.35 -13.98
CA PRO A 95 -1.55 15.93 -13.95
C PRO A 95 -0.28 15.08 -13.84
N LYS A 96 0.76 15.42 -14.60
CA LYS A 96 2.02 14.69 -14.62
C LYS A 96 2.68 14.72 -13.25
N MET A 97 2.81 15.91 -12.65
CA MET A 97 3.38 16.06 -11.32
C MET A 97 2.56 15.33 -10.26
N TYR A 98 1.23 15.47 -10.29
CA TYR A 98 0.34 14.80 -9.36
C TYR A 98 0.49 13.29 -9.43
N HIS A 99 0.37 12.69 -10.62
CA HIS A 99 0.46 11.23 -10.79
C HIS A 99 1.85 10.68 -10.44
N ILE A 100 2.93 11.41 -10.74
CA ILE A 100 4.29 11.01 -10.34
C ILE A 100 4.43 11.04 -8.81
N CYS A 101 4.06 12.15 -8.16
CA CYS A 101 4.13 12.25 -6.71
C CYS A 101 3.25 11.20 -6.02
N PHE A 102 2.05 10.99 -6.55
CA PHE A 102 1.12 9.99 -6.08
C PHE A 102 1.72 8.59 -6.15
N PHE A 103 2.26 8.20 -7.31
CA PHE A 103 2.90 6.90 -7.50
C PHE A 103 4.09 6.72 -6.56
N LEU A 104 4.92 7.75 -6.38
CA LEU A 104 6.06 7.69 -5.48
C LEU A 104 5.64 7.47 -4.02
N VAL A 105 4.66 8.24 -3.53
CA VAL A 105 4.22 8.23 -2.13
C VAL A 105 3.38 6.99 -1.82
N THR A 106 2.46 6.61 -2.70
CA THR A 106 1.46 5.57 -2.42
C THR A 106 1.92 4.17 -2.83
N TYR A 107 2.91 4.07 -3.73
CA TYR A 107 3.39 2.79 -4.25
C TYR A 107 4.89 2.58 -3.99
N MET A 108 5.76 3.44 -4.52
CA MET A 108 7.22 3.21 -4.47
C MET A 108 7.78 3.22 -3.05
N ALA A 109 7.47 4.25 -2.26
CA ALA A 109 7.97 4.35 -0.89
C ALA A 109 7.50 3.18 0.01
N PRO A 110 6.21 2.82 0.04
CA PRO A 110 5.73 1.64 0.77
C PRO A 110 6.38 0.33 0.28
N LEU A 111 6.56 0.17 -1.02
CA LEU A 111 7.16 -1.03 -1.61
C LEU A 111 8.64 -1.16 -1.22
N CYS A 112 9.40 -0.07 -1.28
CA CYS A 112 10.78 -0.04 -0.79
C CYS A 112 10.86 -0.40 0.71
N LEU A 113 9.97 0.16 1.55
CA LEU A 113 9.91 -0.17 2.97
C LEU A 113 9.62 -1.65 3.20
N MET A 114 8.65 -2.22 2.47
CA MET A 114 8.33 -3.65 2.54
C MET A 114 9.53 -4.51 2.13
N VAL A 115 10.17 -4.21 1.00
CA VAL A 115 11.34 -4.96 0.51
C VAL A 115 12.47 -4.92 1.55
N LEU A 116 12.81 -3.74 2.07
CA LEU A 116 13.87 -3.62 3.09
C LEU A 116 13.53 -4.37 4.38
N ALA A 117 12.28 -4.27 4.86
CA ALA A 117 11.82 -4.99 6.03
C ALA A 117 11.94 -6.51 5.84
N TYR A 118 11.45 -7.05 4.72
CA TYR A 118 11.51 -8.48 4.43
C TYR A 118 12.93 -8.98 4.17
N LEU A 119 13.79 -8.19 3.53
CA LEU A 119 15.21 -8.54 3.37
C LEU A 119 15.90 -8.66 4.72
N GLN A 120 15.65 -7.73 5.65
CA GLN A 120 16.21 -7.81 7.00
C GLN A 120 15.68 -9.01 7.78
N ILE A 121 14.37 -9.29 7.69
CA ILE A 121 13.76 -10.48 8.29
C ILE A 121 14.43 -11.75 7.73
N PHE A 122 14.55 -11.85 6.40
CA PHE A 122 15.15 -13.00 5.74
C PHE A 122 16.59 -13.21 6.19
N ARG A 123 17.42 -12.14 6.18
CA ARG A 123 18.79 -12.20 6.67
C ARG A 123 18.86 -12.62 8.13
N LYS A 124 18.00 -12.07 8.99
CA LYS A 124 17.99 -12.39 10.43
C LYS A 124 17.61 -13.86 10.67
N LEU A 125 16.62 -14.37 9.96
CA LEU A 125 16.18 -15.77 10.08
C LEU A 125 17.22 -16.74 9.53
N TRP A 126 17.82 -16.44 8.38
CA TRP A 126 18.85 -17.27 7.76
C TRP A 126 20.15 -17.30 8.58
N CYS A 127 20.56 -16.16 9.15
CA CYS A 127 21.73 -16.11 10.03
C CYS A 127 21.44 -16.68 11.45
N ARG A 128 20.17 -16.72 11.88
CA ARG A 128 19.74 -17.37 13.13
C ARG A 128 19.26 -18.81 12.93
N GLN A 129 19.64 -19.47 11.82
CA GLN A 129 19.29 -20.88 11.56
C GLN A 129 19.35 -21.70 12.86
N ILE A 130 18.19 -22.25 13.21
CA ILE A 130 17.81 -22.86 14.48
C ILE A 130 18.91 -23.81 14.99
N PRO A 131 19.45 -23.66 16.22
CA PRO A 131 20.42 -24.58 16.82
C PRO A 131 19.87 -25.99 17.13
N GLY A 132 18.83 -26.46 16.42
CA GLY A 132 18.05 -27.65 16.77
C GLY A 132 17.88 -28.67 15.65
N THR A 133 18.03 -28.30 14.37
CA THR A 133 17.84 -29.28 13.27
C THR A 133 19.02 -30.26 13.17
N SER A 134 20.23 -29.86 13.59
CA SER A 134 21.37 -30.79 13.69
C SER A 134 21.22 -31.76 14.86
N SER A 135 20.46 -31.41 15.91
CA SER A 135 20.33 -32.25 17.12
C SER A 135 19.35 -33.41 16.94
N VAL A 136 18.28 -33.24 16.15
CA VAL A 136 17.30 -34.31 15.89
C VAL A 136 17.88 -35.38 14.97
N VAL A 137 18.71 -35.00 13.98
CA VAL A 137 19.42 -35.97 13.14
C VAL A 137 20.51 -36.69 13.94
N GLN A 138 21.25 -36.01 14.81
CA GLN A 138 22.30 -36.64 15.64
C GLN A 138 21.74 -37.63 16.68
N ARG A 139 20.54 -37.40 17.26
CA ARG A 139 19.92 -38.38 18.18
C ARG A 139 19.49 -39.67 17.49
N LYS A 140 19.17 -39.64 16.20
CA LYS A 140 18.78 -40.84 15.44
C LYS A 140 19.95 -41.78 15.12
N TRP A 141 21.19 -41.31 15.21
CA TRP A 141 22.40 -42.10 14.96
C TRP A 141 23.11 -42.57 16.23
N LYS A 142 22.62 -42.16 17.41
CA LYS A 142 23.24 -42.48 18.71
C LYS A 142 22.41 -43.47 19.52
N HIS A 143 21.93 -44.53 18.87
CA HIS A 143 21.64 -45.80 19.55
C HIS A 143 22.68 -46.84 19.12
N PRO A 144 23.70 -47.09 19.97
CA PRO A 144 24.72 -48.12 19.79
C PRO A 144 24.29 -49.48 20.38
N GLN A 145 24.81 -50.54 19.75
CA GLN A 145 25.07 -51.92 20.21
C GLN A 145 23.99 -52.67 21.01
#